data_AF-A0A0A1H3A0-F1
#
_entry.id   AF-A0A0A1H3A0-F1
#
_cell.length_a   1.000
_cell.length_b   1.000
_cell.length_c   1.000
_cell.angle_alpha   90.00
_cell.angle_beta   90.00
_cell.angle_gamma   90.00
#
_symmetry.space_group_name_H-M   'P 1'
#
loop_
_entity.id
_entity.type
_entity.pdbx_description
1 polymer ?
#
loop_
_entity_poly.entity_id
_entity_poly.type
_entity_poly.pdbx_seq_one_letter_code
_entity_poly.pdbx_strand_id
1 'polypeptide(L)'
;MTQALAIAFFAAAALALAWRWRPRTLRVERGVWALLVAYLIMGLWALWFGYFAPGTESPRLQHWQPTIFYWTLCAIGMLSPRLGGGFPVKAITGTFFMLTQPEWRWANRALVAVTAALGTMNLLVIYHRIDFDWDSFKFGYMANLAAVFILRFVFVWFEIFMRIVTAIGNRSKARARARAPTP
;
A
#
# COMPACT_ATOMS: atom_id res chain seq x y z
N MET A 1 -23.05 12.88 -2.06
CA MET A 1 -22.04 13.86 -1.57
C MET A 1 -21.49 13.52 -0.18
N THR A 2 -22.30 13.00 0.75
CA THR A 2 -21.89 12.69 2.14
C THR A 2 -20.93 11.51 2.29
N GLN A 3 -21.09 10.39 1.56
CA GLN A 3 -20.17 9.23 1.73
C GLN A 3 -18.80 9.48 1.09
N ALA A 4 -18.76 10.24 0.02
CA ALA A 4 -17.56 10.76 -0.63
C ALA A 4 -16.67 11.58 0.32
N LEU A 5 -17.28 12.53 1.02
CA LEU A 5 -16.63 13.32 2.06
C LEU A 5 -16.19 12.43 3.23
N ALA A 6 -16.99 11.42 3.59
CA ALA A 6 -16.61 10.46 4.61
C ALA A 6 -15.36 9.66 4.20
N ILE A 7 -15.28 9.13 2.97
CA ILE A 7 -14.11 8.37 2.51
C ILE A 7 -12.87 9.28 2.43
N ALA A 8 -12.99 10.48 1.88
CA ALA A 8 -11.90 11.46 1.86
C ALA A 8 -11.43 11.81 3.28
N PHE A 9 -12.36 11.99 4.21
CA PHE A 9 -12.07 12.23 5.62
C PHE A 9 -11.36 11.03 6.27
N PHE A 10 -11.84 9.81 6.08
CA PHE A 10 -11.20 8.61 6.62
C PHE A 10 -9.82 8.36 6.02
N ALA A 11 -9.64 8.58 4.72
CA ALA A 11 -8.34 8.49 4.06
C ALA A 11 -7.36 9.55 4.57
N ALA A 12 -7.80 10.80 4.69
CA ALA A 12 -7.00 11.90 5.25
C ALA A 12 -6.67 11.67 6.73
N ALA A 13 -7.62 11.18 7.53
CA ALA A 13 -7.42 10.84 8.93
C ALA A 13 -6.44 9.67 9.09
N ALA A 14 -6.53 8.63 8.26
CA ALA A 14 -5.59 7.52 8.25
C ALA A 14 -4.17 7.98 7.87
N LEU A 15 -4.03 8.84 6.85
CA LEU A 15 -2.76 9.45 6.46
C LEU A 15 -2.19 10.35 7.55
N ALA A 16 -3.02 11.18 8.19
CA ALA A 16 -2.62 12.05 9.29
C ALA A 16 -2.18 11.24 10.52
N LEU A 17 -2.90 10.17 10.85
CA LEU A 17 -2.55 9.24 11.91
C LEU A 17 -1.22 8.55 11.60
N ALA A 18 -1.03 8.09 10.36
CA ALA A 18 0.21 7.48 9.87
C ALA A 18 1.40 8.43 9.99
N TRP A 19 1.20 9.67 9.58
CA TRP A 19 2.23 10.70 9.66
C TRP A 19 2.60 11.03 11.10
N ARG A 20 1.58 11.23 11.95
CA ARG A 20 1.74 11.65 13.35
C ARG A 20 2.34 10.53 14.22
N TRP A 21 2.06 9.27 13.89
CA TRP A 21 2.41 8.09 14.70
C TRP A 21 3.52 7.25 14.07
N ARG A 22 4.10 7.71 12.96
CA ARG A 22 5.29 7.13 12.35
C ARG A 22 6.38 7.01 13.43
N PRO A 23 7.02 5.83 13.60
CA PRO A 23 8.17 5.72 14.48
C PRO A 23 9.28 6.64 13.97
N ARG A 24 9.63 7.67 14.75
CA ARG A 24 10.64 8.68 14.34
C ARG A 24 12.05 8.09 14.19
N THR A 25 12.27 6.92 14.76
CA THR A 25 13.52 6.14 14.70
C THR A 25 13.65 5.30 13.42
N LEU A 26 12.55 5.02 12.71
CA LEU A 26 12.58 4.29 11.44
C LEU A 26 12.74 5.28 10.29
N ARG A 27 13.93 5.32 9.69
CA ARG A 27 14.15 6.00 8.41
C ARG A 27 13.35 5.28 7.33
N VAL A 28 12.17 5.80 7.02
CA VAL A 28 11.33 5.31 5.92
C VAL A 28 12.08 5.55 4.61
N GLU A 29 12.40 4.46 3.90
CA GLU A 29 13.13 4.52 2.62
C GLU A 29 12.31 5.32 1.58
N ARG A 30 12.97 6.11 0.72
CA ARG A 30 12.28 6.99 -0.26
C ARG A 30 11.37 6.21 -1.22
N GLY A 31 11.71 4.96 -1.52
CA GLY A 31 10.87 4.06 -2.33
C GLY A 31 9.49 3.81 -1.74
N VAL A 32 9.35 3.86 -0.41
CA VAL A 32 8.06 3.72 0.27
C VAL A 32 7.16 4.92 0.00
N TRP A 33 7.73 6.11 -0.01
CA TRP A 33 6.98 7.32 -0.35
C TRP A 33 6.53 7.31 -1.80
N ALA A 34 7.40 6.87 -2.72
CA ALA A 34 7.04 6.71 -4.12
C ALA A 34 5.88 5.73 -4.31
N LEU A 35 5.94 4.57 -3.63
CA LEU A 35 4.83 3.62 -3.62
C LEU A 35 3.56 4.26 -3.03
N LEU A 36 3.65 4.87 -1.85
CA LEU A 36 2.48 5.46 -1.20
C LEU A 36 1.79 6.51 -2.09
N VAL A 37 2.56 7.38 -2.74
CA VAL A 37 2.03 8.39 -3.67
C VAL A 37 1.36 7.72 -4.87
N ALA A 38 2.00 6.71 -5.48
CA ALA A 38 1.40 5.98 -6.60
C ALA A 38 0.07 5.32 -6.21
N TYR A 39 0.03 4.66 -5.04
CA TYR A 39 -1.20 4.05 -4.51
C TYR A 39 -2.28 5.09 -4.19
N LEU A 40 -1.90 6.25 -3.64
CA LEU A 40 -2.85 7.32 -3.35
C LEU A 40 -3.46 7.86 -4.64
N ILE A 41 -2.66 8.14 -5.66
CA ILE A 41 -3.13 8.63 -6.96
C ILE A 41 -4.08 7.61 -7.59
N MET A 42 -3.71 6.34 -7.62
CA MET A 42 -4.55 5.28 -8.20
C MET A 42 -5.81 5.02 -7.39
N GLY A 43 -5.73 5.08 -6.06
CA GLY A 43 -6.90 4.97 -5.19
C GLY A 43 -7.87 6.13 -5.38
N LEU A 44 -7.37 7.37 -5.48
CA LEU A 44 -8.19 8.55 -5.77
C LEU A 44 -8.81 8.48 -7.17
N TRP A 45 -8.08 8.00 -8.16
CA TRP A 45 -8.62 7.73 -9.50
C TRP A 45 -9.77 6.73 -9.43
N ALA A 46 -9.53 5.54 -8.86
CA ALA A 46 -10.55 4.50 -8.76
C ALA A 46 -11.78 4.97 -8.00
N LEU A 47 -11.57 5.76 -6.94
CA LEU A 47 -12.65 6.32 -6.14
C LEU A 47 -13.44 7.42 -6.88
N TRP A 48 -12.76 8.22 -7.70
CA TRP A 48 -13.41 9.23 -8.54
C TRP A 48 -14.39 8.58 -9.51
N PHE A 49 -13.95 7.63 -10.33
CA PHE A 49 -14.81 7.01 -11.34
C PHE A 49 -15.76 5.94 -10.76
N GLY A 50 -15.38 5.27 -9.67
CA GLY A 50 -16.22 4.27 -9.03
C GLY A 50 -17.36 4.87 -8.19
N TYR A 51 -17.16 6.06 -7.60
CA TYR A 51 -18.11 6.63 -6.64
C TYR A 51 -18.61 8.03 -7.02
N PHE A 52 -17.73 8.94 -7.42
CA PHE A 52 -18.10 10.34 -7.66
C PHE A 52 -18.68 10.59 -9.05
N ALA A 53 -18.16 9.90 -10.06
CA ALA A 53 -18.54 10.06 -11.45
C ALA A 53 -18.81 8.69 -12.11
N PRO A 54 -19.72 7.88 -11.55
CA PRO A 54 -20.01 6.54 -12.07
C PRO A 54 -20.49 6.60 -13.52
N GLY A 55 -20.00 5.69 -14.35
CA GLY A 55 -20.36 5.59 -15.76
C GLY A 55 -19.76 6.68 -16.67
N THR A 56 -19.02 7.65 -16.12
CA THR A 56 -18.35 8.70 -16.92
C THR A 56 -16.98 8.27 -17.43
N GLU A 57 -16.43 7.18 -16.88
CA GLU A 57 -15.14 6.68 -17.32
C GLU A 57 -15.26 6.00 -18.68
N SER A 58 -14.51 6.50 -19.67
CA SER A 58 -14.50 5.88 -20.99
C SER A 58 -14.09 4.40 -20.91
N PRO A 59 -14.70 3.49 -21.69
CA PRO A 59 -14.34 2.07 -21.68
C PRO A 59 -12.86 1.82 -21.95
N ARG A 60 -12.26 2.65 -22.81
CA ARG A 60 -10.82 2.60 -23.08
C ARG A 60 -10.04 2.85 -21.79
N LEU A 61 -10.35 3.92 -21.06
CA LEU A 61 -9.62 4.29 -19.85
C LEU A 61 -9.73 3.21 -18.75
N GLN A 62 -10.90 2.59 -18.61
CA GLN A 62 -11.10 1.47 -17.68
C GLN A 62 -10.16 0.28 -17.96
N HIS A 63 -9.87 -0.01 -19.23
CA HIS A 63 -8.95 -1.10 -19.58
C HIS A 63 -7.47 -0.72 -19.34
N TRP A 64 -7.11 0.55 -19.45
CA TRP A 64 -5.74 1.03 -19.25
C TRP A 64 -5.36 1.19 -17.78
N GLN A 65 -6.32 1.32 -16.87
CA GLN A 65 -6.07 1.49 -15.43
C GLN A 65 -5.09 0.45 -14.87
N PRO A 66 -5.27 -0.88 -15.05
CA PRO A 66 -4.33 -1.87 -14.54
C PRO A 66 -2.94 -1.71 -15.16
N THR A 67 -2.86 -1.50 -16.48
CA THR A 67 -1.58 -1.25 -17.18
C THR A 67 -0.82 -0.09 -16.55
N ILE A 68 -1.45 1.07 -16.41
CA ILE A 68 -0.80 2.27 -15.86
C ILE A 68 -0.28 1.97 -14.46
N PHE A 69 -1.07 1.29 -13.64
CA PHE A 69 -0.69 0.97 -12.29
C PHE A 69 0.49 -0.01 -12.22
N TYR A 70 0.46 -1.12 -12.95
CA TYR A 70 1.56 -2.10 -13.00
C TYR A 70 2.87 -1.50 -13.49
N TRP A 71 2.82 -0.71 -14.56
CA TRP A 71 4.01 -0.06 -15.10
C TRP A 71 4.55 1.00 -14.15
N THR A 72 3.69 1.68 -13.40
CA THR A 72 4.12 2.59 -12.32
C THR A 72 4.84 1.83 -11.22
N LEU A 73 4.31 0.70 -10.75
CA LEU A 73 4.97 -0.14 -9.74
C LEU A 73 6.30 -0.70 -10.25
N CYS A 74 6.34 -1.16 -11.50
CA CYS A 74 7.54 -1.64 -12.17
C CYS A 74 8.61 -0.53 -12.22
N ALA A 75 8.22 0.68 -12.66
CA ALA A 75 9.11 1.84 -12.71
C ALA A 75 9.66 2.19 -11.32
N ILE A 76 8.82 2.21 -10.28
CA ILE A 76 9.26 2.44 -8.90
C ILE A 76 10.22 1.34 -8.44
N GLY A 77 9.89 0.07 -8.70
CA GLY A 77 10.72 -1.09 -8.40
C GLY A 77 12.11 -1.03 -9.05
N MET A 78 12.18 -0.50 -10.27
CA MET A 78 13.41 -0.33 -11.04
C MET A 78 14.23 0.89 -10.61
N LEU A 79 13.58 2.03 -10.36
CA LEU A 79 14.25 3.31 -10.13
C LEU A 79 14.61 3.53 -8.67
N SER A 80 13.79 3.06 -7.73
CA SER A 80 14.00 3.29 -6.30
C SER A 80 15.39 2.85 -5.82
N PRO A 81 15.89 1.64 -6.11
CA PRO A 81 17.22 1.23 -5.66
C PRO A 81 18.34 2.07 -6.28
N ARG A 82 18.18 2.49 -7.55
CA ARG A 82 19.16 3.30 -8.28
C ARG A 82 19.27 4.73 -7.75
N LEU A 83 18.18 5.26 -7.22
CA LEU A 83 18.09 6.61 -6.64
C LEU A 83 18.38 6.64 -5.13
N GLY A 84 18.91 5.54 -4.55
CA GLY A 84 19.16 5.42 -3.11
C GLY A 84 17.88 5.32 -2.28
N GLY A 85 16.74 5.03 -2.90
CA GLY A 85 15.44 4.87 -2.26
C GLY A 85 15.17 3.49 -1.66
N GLY A 86 16.16 2.59 -1.73
CA GLY A 86 16.05 1.22 -1.20
C GLY A 86 15.21 0.30 -2.08
N PHE A 87 14.89 -0.89 -1.55
CA PHE A 87 14.14 -1.91 -2.29
C PHE A 87 12.66 -1.88 -1.89
N PRO A 88 11.74 -1.51 -2.81
CA PRO A 88 10.29 -1.53 -2.55
C PRO A 88 9.78 -2.82 -1.88
N VAL A 89 10.24 -3.99 -2.32
CA VAL A 89 9.88 -5.28 -1.69
C VAL A 89 10.33 -5.34 -0.24
N LYS A 90 11.59 -4.97 0.05
CA LYS A 90 12.11 -4.92 1.41
C LYS A 90 11.29 -4.00 2.29
N ALA A 91 10.84 -2.87 1.76
CA ALA A 91 10.03 -2.01 2.57
C ALA A 91 8.66 -2.64 2.89
N ILE A 92 8.07 -3.37 1.94
CA ILE A 92 6.77 -4.03 2.12
C ILE A 92 6.87 -5.21 3.09
N THR A 93 7.87 -6.07 2.92
CA THR A 93 7.94 -7.37 3.58
C THR A 93 9.14 -7.53 4.53
N GLY A 94 10.03 -6.55 4.61
CA GLY A 94 11.30 -6.66 5.34
C GLY A 94 11.17 -6.66 6.86
N THR A 95 9.99 -6.40 7.40
CA THR A 95 9.69 -6.68 8.81
C THR A 95 9.47 -8.16 9.10
N PHE A 96 9.17 -8.97 8.07
CA PHE A 96 8.86 -10.40 8.21
C PHE A 96 10.03 -11.32 7.87
N PHE A 97 10.95 -10.85 7.02
CA PHE A 97 12.06 -11.66 6.54
C PHE A 97 13.40 -11.02 6.90
N MET A 98 14.29 -11.80 7.48
CA MET A 98 15.68 -11.41 7.66
C MET A 98 16.49 -11.84 6.44
N LEU A 99 16.43 -11.03 5.38
CA LEU A 99 17.21 -11.26 4.17
C LEU A 99 18.43 -10.32 4.10
N THR A 100 19.49 -10.83 3.52
CA THR A 100 20.68 -10.09 3.13
C THR A 100 20.39 -9.12 1.97
N GLN A 101 21.28 -8.15 1.74
CA GLN A 101 21.12 -7.18 0.65
C GLN A 101 21.05 -7.82 -0.76
N PRO A 102 21.83 -8.86 -1.10
CA PRO A 102 21.69 -9.57 -2.36
C PRO A 102 20.32 -10.25 -2.53
N GLU A 103 19.79 -10.86 -1.48
CA GLU A 103 18.47 -11.51 -1.51
C GLU A 103 17.35 -10.49 -1.70
N TRP A 104 17.41 -9.34 -1.03
CA TRP A 104 16.47 -8.24 -1.28
C TRP A 104 16.51 -7.72 -2.70
N ARG A 105 17.69 -7.69 -3.33
CA ARG A 105 17.84 -7.32 -4.73
C ARG A 105 17.14 -8.31 -5.66
N TRP A 106 17.27 -9.61 -5.40
CA TRP A 106 16.57 -10.64 -6.17
C TRP A 106 15.06 -10.60 -5.97
N ALA A 107 14.60 -10.48 -4.72
CA ALA A 107 13.19 -10.33 -4.41
C ALA A 107 12.59 -9.10 -5.12
N ASN A 108 13.31 -7.97 -5.13
CA ASN A 108 12.88 -6.78 -5.84
C ASN A 108 12.86 -6.96 -7.37
N ARG A 109 13.85 -7.66 -7.94
CA ARG A 109 13.84 -8.02 -9.37
C ARG A 109 12.67 -8.92 -9.72
N ALA A 110 12.33 -9.88 -8.86
CA ALA A 110 11.17 -10.73 -9.04
C ALA A 110 9.87 -9.91 -9.04
N LEU A 111 9.71 -8.96 -8.11
CA LEU A 111 8.57 -8.04 -8.12
C LEU A 111 8.50 -7.21 -9.41
N VAL A 112 9.63 -6.65 -9.86
CA VAL A 112 9.71 -5.91 -11.13
C VAL A 112 9.31 -6.80 -12.31
N ALA A 113 9.82 -8.03 -12.37
CA ALA A 113 9.50 -8.97 -13.44
C ALA A 113 8.01 -9.33 -13.44
N VAL A 114 7.43 -9.63 -12.28
CA VAL A 114 5.99 -9.96 -12.14
C VAL A 114 5.13 -8.76 -12.52
N THR A 115 5.44 -7.56 -12.03
CA THR A 115 4.67 -6.34 -12.36
C THR A 115 4.79 -5.98 -13.84
N ALA A 116 5.97 -6.13 -14.45
CA ALA A 116 6.14 -5.95 -15.89
C ALA A 116 5.36 -7.00 -16.71
N ALA A 117 5.39 -8.26 -16.31
CA ALA A 117 4.65 -9.34 -16.96
C ALA A 117 3.14 -9.09 -16.90
N LEU A 118 2.62 -8.69 -15.74
CA LEU A 118 1.19 -8.37 -15.57
C LEU A 118 0.79 -7.13 -16.36
N GLY A 119 1.61 -6.07 -16.36
CA GLY A 119 1.38 -4.88 -17.19
C GLY A 119 1.38 -5.20 -18.69
N THR A 120 2.24 -6.12 -19.12
CA THR A 120 2.32 -6.60 -20.51
C THR A 120 1.13 -7.50 -20.87
N MET A 121 0.77 -8.43 -19.99
CA MET A 121 -0.40 -9.30 -20.18
C MET A 121 -1.67 -8.46 -20.32
N ASN A 122 -1.83 -7.42 -19.51
CA ASN A 122 -2.96 -6.49 -19.64
C ASN A 122 -2.96 -5.77 -21.00
N LEU A 123 -1.80 -5.32 -21.47
CA LEU A 123 -1.66 -4.71 -22.79
C LEU A 123 -2.05 -5.67 -23.91
N LEU A 124 -1.66 -6.95 -23.81
CA LEU A 124 -2.03 -7.98 -24.78
C LEU A 124 -3.55 -8.20 -24.81
N VAL A 125 -4.22 -8.27 -23.65
CA VAL A 125 -5.68 -8.39 -23.59
C VAL A 125 -6.35 -7.17 -24.24
N ILE A 126 -5.87 -5.95 -23.97
CA ILE A 126 -6.36 -4.72 -24.62
C ILE A 126 -6.17 -4.79 -26.14
N TYR A 127 -4.97 -5.17 -26.59
CA TYR A 127 -4.59 -5.16 -28.01
C TYR A 127 -5.41 -6.17 -28.82
N HIS A 128 -5.60 -7.37 -28.29
CA HIS A 128 -6.33 -8.44 -28.96
C HIS A 128 -7.86 -8.34 -28.84
N ARG A 129 -8.38 -7.32 -28.14
CA ARG A 129 -9.83 -7.12 -27.91
C ARG A 129 -10.54 -8.42 -27.49
N ILE A 130 -9.87 -9.22 -26.66
CA ILE A 130 -10.45 -10.46 -26.17
C ILE A 130 -11.66 -10.05 -25.34
N ASP A 131 -12.84 -10.60 -25.66
CA ASP A 131 -14.03 -10.52 -24.81
C ASP A 131 -13.72 -11.27 -23.51
N PHE A 132 -13.03 -10.56 -22.62
CA PHE A 132 -12.50 -11.06 -21.37
C PHE A 132 -13.29 -10.40 -20.25
N ASP A 133 -13.63 -11.17 -19.22
CA ASP A 133 -14.24 -10.63 -18.01
C ASP A 133 -13.23 -9.73 -17.28
N TRP A 134 -13.25 -8.46 -17.70
CA TRP A 134 -12.37 -7.42 -17.22
C TRP A 134 -12.59 -7.11 -15.75
N ASP A 135 -13.79 -7.32 -15.24
CA ASP A 135 -14.10 -7.02 -13.84
C ASP A 135 -13.56 -8.13 -12.93
N SER A 136 -13.69 -9.40 -13.31
CA SER A 136 -13.03 -10.51 -12.60
C SER A 136 -11.50 -10.40 -12.62
N PHE A 137 -10.91 -9.96 -13.73
CA PHE A 137 -9.47 -9.71 -13.82
C PHE A 137 -9.01 -8.57 -12.90
N LYS A 138 -9.73 -7.44 -12.91
CA LYS A 138 -9.50 -6.32 -11.99
C LYS A 138 -9.63 -6.77 -10.54
N PHE A 139 -10.66 -7.54 -10.20
CA PHE A 139 -10.91 -8.03 -8.84
C PHE A 139 -9.84 -9.02 -8.38
N GLY A 140 -9.49 -10.02 -9.18
CA GLY A 140 -8.44 -10.99 -8.83
C GLY A 140 -7.08 -10.33 -8.62
N TYR A 141 -6.78 -9.28 -9.38
CA TYR A 141 -5.58 -8.49 -9.20
C TYR A 141 -5.63 -7.55 -7.98
N MET A 142 -6.70 -6.75 -7.86
CA MET A 142 -6.91 -5.88 -6.70
C MET A 142 -6.93 -6.67 -5.40
N ALA A 143 -7.43 -7.91 -5.40
CA ALA A 143 -7.40 -8.81 -4.26
C ALA A 143 -5.98 -9.26 -3.88
N ASN A 144 -5.13 -9.62 -4.85
CA ASN A 144 -3.72 -9.97 -4.59
C ASN A 144 -2.94 -8.79 -4.01
N LEU A 145 -3.20 -7.60 -4.53
CA LEU A 145 -2.55 -6.38 -4.10
C LEU A 145 -3.07 -5.88 -2.74
N ALA A 146 -4.39 -5.98 -2.52
CA ALA A 146 -5.03 -5.76 -1.23
C ALA A 146 -4.53 -6.76 -0.20
N ALA A 147 -4.27 -8.03 -0.55
CA ALA A 147 -3.68 -9.00 0.36
C ALA A 147 -2.27 -8.58 0.82
N VAL A 148 -1.42 -8.09 -0.09
CA VAL A 148 -0.09 -7.55 0.25
C VAL A 148 -0.20 -6.28 1.12
N PHE A 149 -1.17 -5.41 0.79
CA PHE A 149 -1.40 -4.17 1.53
C PHE A 149 -1.99 -4.44 2.93
N ILE A 150 -2.92 -5.39 3.05
CA ILE A 150 -3.51 -5.89 4.30
C ILE A 150 -2.44 -6.58 5.13
N LEU A 151 -1.58 -7.42 4.55
CA LEU A 151 -0.44 -8.01 5.25
C LEU A 151 0.45 -6.93 5.88
N ARG A 152 0.72 -5.85 5.16
CA ARG A 152 1.51 -4.75 5.74
C ARG A 152 0.72 -3.91 6.73
N PHE A 153 -0.54 -3.60 6.43
CA PHE A 153 -1.39 -2.75 7.25
C PHE A 153 -1.74 -3.45 8.55
N VAL A 154 -2.29 -4.67 8.49
CA VAL A 154 -2.58 -5.50 9.66
C VAL A 154 -1.32 -5.66 10.48
N PHE A 155 -0.19 -6.12 9.97
CA PHE A 155 0.90 -6.51 10.87
C PHE A 155 1.80 -5.36 11.34
N VAL A 156 2.12 -4.37 10.50
CA VAL A 156 2.94 -3.21 10.95
C VAL A 156 2.13 -2.29 11.87
N TRP A 157 0.86 -2.04 11.54
CA TRP A 157 0.04 -1.19 12.37
C TRP A 157 -0.52 -1.90 13.60
N PHE A 158 -0.77 -3.21 13.53
CA PHE A 158 -1.11 -3.98 14.73
C PHE A 158 0.06 -4.03 15.71
N GLU A 159 1.31 -4.18 15.26
CA GLU A 159 2.45 -4.15 16.18
C GLU A 159 2.58 -2.78 16.87
N ILE A 160 2.45 -1.69 16.10
CA ILE A 160 2.44 -0.33 16.64
C ILE A 160 1.26 -0.14 17.61
N PHE A 161 0.06 -0.58 17.23
CA PHE A 161 -1.14 -0.52 18.06
C PHE A 161 -0.98 -1.30 19.37
N MET A 162 -0.48 -2.54 19.32
CA MET A 162 -0.26 -3.37 20.50
C MET A 162 0.80 -2.79 21.45
N ARG A 163 1.89 -2.21 20.91
CA ARG A 163 2.88 -1.47 21.72
C ARG A 163 2.25 -0.26 22.43
N ILE A 164 1.24 0.36 21.83
CA ILE A 164 0.54 1.51 22.41
C ILE A 164 -0.45 1.08 23.48
N VAL A 165 -1.27 0.05 23.21
CA VAL A 165 -2.21 -0.49 24.20
C VAL A 165 -1.46 -0.96 25.45
N THR A 166 -0.34 -1.66 25.27
CA THR A 166 0.52 -2.11 26.37
C THR A 166 1.17 -0.95 27.12
N ALA A 167 1.67 0.07 26.43
CA ALA A 167 2.24 1.27 27.06
C ALA A 167 1.18 2.05 27.87
N ILE A 168 -0.04 2.19 27.36
CA ILE A 168 -1.15 2.83 28.07
C ILE A 168 -1.54 2.01 29.29
N GLY A 169 -1.70 0.70 29.14
CA GLY A 169 -2.01 -0.21 30.25
C GLY A 169 -0.97 -0.16 31.36
N ASN A 170 0.32 -0.12 31.02
CA ASN A 170 1.41 -0.01 31.99
C ASN A 170 1.41 1.33 32.72
N ARG A 171 1.11 2.45 32.05
CA ARG A 171 0.98 3.77 32.67
C ARG A 171 -0.22 3.84 33.63
N SER A 172 -1.34 3.24 33.26
CA SER A 172 -2.53 3.17 34.13
C SER A 172 -2.25 2.33 35.38
N LYS A 173 -1.58 1.18 35.23
CA LYS A 173 -1.15 0.34 36.38
C LYS A 173 -0.17 1.08 37.29
N ALA A 174 0.80 1.82 36.73
CA ALA A 174 1.75 2.62 37.50
C ALA A 174 1.04 3.73 38.29
N ARG A 175 0.07 4.43 37.68
CA ARG A 175 -0.74 5.45 38.37
C ARG A 175 -1.62 4.86 39.48
N ALA A 176 -2.19 3.68 39.26
CA ALA A 176 -2.99 2.99 40.27
C ALA A 176 -2.12 2.59 41.47
N ARG A 177 -0.90 2.08 41.24
CA ARG A 177 0.07 1.75 42.31
C ARG A 177 0.53 2.99 43.08
N ALA A 178 0.74 4.12 42.40
CA ALA A 178 1.12 5.38 43.05
C ALA A 178 0.00 6.01 43.89
N ARG A 179 -1.26 5.59 43.71
CA ARG A 179 -2.43 6.04 44.48
C ARG A 179 -2.89 5.03 45.51
N ALA A 180 -2.29 3.84 45.56
CA ALA A 180 -2.60 2.86 46.58
C ALA A 180 -2.02 3.38 47.91
N PRO A 181 -2.80 3.42 49.00
CA PRO A 181 -2.27 3.78 50.30
C PRO A 181 -1.19 2.76 50.69
N THR A 182 -0.03 3.26 51.11
CA THR A 182 1.01 2.42 51.74
C THR A 182 0.42 1.75 52.97
N PRO A 183 0.70 0.46 53.19
CA PRO A 183 0.21 -0.29 54.35
C PRO A 183 0.70 0.34 55.67
#